data_AF-A0A484Z9D6-F1
#
_entry.id   AF-A0A484Z9D6-F1
#
_cell.length_a   1.000
_cell.length_b   1.000
_cell.length_c   1.000
_cell.angle_alpha   90.00
_cell.angle_beta   90.00
_cell.angle_gamma   90.00
#
_symmetry.space_group_name_H-M   'P 1'
#
loop_
_entity.id
_entity.type
_entity.pdbx_description
1 polymer ?
#
loop_
_entity_poly.entity_id
_entity_poly.type
_entity_poly.pdbx_seq_one_letter_code
_entity_poly.pdbx_strand_id
1 'polypeptide(L)'
;MPIKRIDGILVQLPLPAGIDNVKVLERIAPDKDVDGFHPYNVGRLCQRAPRLRPCTPRGIVTLLERYNIDTYGLNAVVIGASNIVGRPMSMELLLAGCTTTVTHRFTKNLRHHVENADLLIVAVGKPGFIPGEWIKEGAIVVDVGINRLESGKVVGDVVFEDAAARASYITPVPGGVGPMTVATLIQNTLQACEEYHDVEDA
;
A
#
# COMPACT_ATOMS: atom_id res chain seq x y z
N MET A 1 -25.68 -24.23 5.88
CA MET A 1 -25.44 -22.77 5.95
C MET A 1 -24.10 -22.48 6.66
N PRO A 2 -22.94 -22.58 5.99
CA PRO A 2 -21.62 -22.36 6.62
C PRO A 2 -21.11 -20.90 6.58
N ILE A 3 -21.70 -20.04 5.74
CA ILE A 3 -21.16 -18.70 5.39
C ILE A 3 -21.28 -17.66 6.52
N LYS A 4 -22.11 -17.93 7.55
CA LYS A 4 -22.29 -17.03 8.70
C LYS A 4 -21.10 -17.02 9.68
N ARG A 5 -20.13 -17.93 9.57
CA ARG A 5 -18.97 -18.04 10.48
C ARG A 5 -17.63 -17.64 9.83
N ILE A 6 -17.67 -16.95 8.70
CA ILE A 6 -16.48 -16.58 7.91
C ILE A 6 -16.51 -15.09 7.66
N ASP A 7 -15.54 -14.36 8.22
CA ASP A 7 -15.50 -12.89 8.13
C ASP A 7 -14.55 -12.38 7.05
N GLY A 8 -13.58 -13.20 6.65
CA GLY A 8 -12.64 -12.89 5.59
C GLY A 8 -12.50 -14.03 4.60
N ILE A 9 -12.43 -13.69 3.32
CA ILE A 9 -12.13 -14.62 2.23
C ILE A 9 -10.92 -14.09 1.47
N LEU A 10 -9.91 -14.93 1.34
CA LEU A 10 -8.72 -14.68 0.52
C LEU A 10 -8.63 -15.69 -0.60
N VAL A 11 -8.26 -15.20 -1.78
CA VAL A 11 -7.98 -16.02 -2.95
C VAL A 11 -6.54 -15.76 -3.38
N GLN A 12 -5.67 -16.74 -3.14
CA GLN A 12 -4.27 -16.65 -3.51
C GLN A 12 -4.12 -16.71 -5.04
N LEU A 13 -3.36 -15.77 -5.61
CA LEU A 13 -2.95 -15.75 -7.01
C LEU A 13 -1.53 -16.32 -7.20
N PRO A 14 -1.16 -16.79 -8.41
CA PRO A 14 -2.00 -16.89 -9.61
C PRO A 14 -2.99 -18.07 -9.51
N LEU A 15 -4.16 -17.92 -10.12
CA LEU A 15 -5.08 -19.03 -10.33
C LEU A 15 -4.61 -19.91 -11.50
N PRO A 16 -5.05 -21.18 -11.57
CA PRO A 16 -4.85 -22.02 -12.73
C PRO A 16 -5.20 -21.34 -14.06
N ALA A 17 -4.41 -21.62 -15.09
CA ALA A 17 -4.63 -21.09 -16.44
C ALA A 17 -6.07 -21.41 -16.92
N GLY A 18 -6.75 -20.40 -17.47
CA GLY A 18 -8.13 -20.51 -17.94
C GLY A 18 -9.20 -20.09 -16.92
N ILE A 19 -8.83 -19.87 -15.66
CA ILE A 19 -9.74 -19.27 -14.67
C ILE A 19 -9.70 -17.75 -14.81
N ASP A 20 -10.88 -17.12 -14.84
CA ASP A 20 -11.01 -15.66 -14.85
C ASP A 20 -10.82 -15.11 -13.42
N ASN A 21 -9.63 -14.57 -13.17
CA ASN A 21 -9.25 -13.98 -11.88
C ASN A 21 -10.22 -12.88 -11.44
N VAL A 22 -10.65 -12.00 -12.38
CA VAL A 22 -11.51 -10.86 -12.06
C VAL A 22 -12.86 -11.38 -11.58
N LYS A 23 -13.45 -12.31 -12.33
CA LYS A 23 -14.74 -12.91 -11.99
C LYS A 23 -14.71 -13.65 -10.64
N VAL A 24 -13.60 -14.29 -10.29
CA VAL A 24 -13.44 -14.98 -9.00
C VAL A 24 -13.30 -13.97 -7.86
N LEU A 25 -12.43 -12.98 -8.00
CA LEU A 25 -12.17 -11.98 -6.96
C LEU A 25 -13.40 -11.11 -6.70
N GLU A 26 -14.10 -10.66 -7.75
CA GLU A 26 -15.34 -9.88 -7.64
C GLU A 26 -16.56 -10.70 -7.17
N ARG A 27 -16.41 -12.01 -7.01
CA ARG A 27 -17.45 -12.84 -6.38
C ARG A 27 -17.39 -12.78 -4.85
N ILE A 28 -16.25 -12.40 -4.29
CA ILE A 28 -16.12 -12.21 -2.85
C ILE A 28 -17.01 -11.06 -2.44
N ALA A 29 -17.87 -11.27 -1.44
CA ALA A 29 -18.71 -10.20 -0.92
C ALA A 29 -17.81 -9.06 -0.38
N PRO A 30 -18.07 -7.78 -0.68
CA PRO A 30 -17.15 -6.69 -0.31
C PRO A 30 -16.88 -6.56 1.19
N ASP A 31 -17.83 -6.96 2.03
CA ASP A 31 -17.70 -7.02 3.49
C ASP A 31 -16.87 -8.21 4.00
N LYS A 32 -16.49 -9.15 3.13
CA LYS A 32 -15.56 -10.27 3.41
C LYS A 32 -14.26 -10.19 2.62
N ASP A 33 -14.11 -9.18 1.78
CA ASP A 33 -12.89 -8.90 1.02
C ASP A 33 -11.85 -8.22 1.93
N VAL A 34 -11.26 -9.01 2.81
CA VAL A 34 -10.27 -8.55 3.80
C VAL A 34 -8.93 -8.13 3.19
N ASP A 35 -8.70 -8.46 1.91
CA ASP A 35 -7.56 -7.93 1.15
C ASP A 35 -7.83 -6.50 0.60
N GLY A 36 -9.11 -6.12 0.50
CA GLY A 36 -9.57 -4.77 0.20
C GLY A 36 -9.54 -4.36 -1.27
N PHE A 37 -9.26 -5.29 -2.19
CA PHE A 37 -9.10 -5.00 -3.63
C PHE A 37 -10.38 -5.13 -4.46
N HIS A 38 -11.49 -5.56 -3.85
CA HIS A 38 -12.78 -5.58 -4.52
C HIS A 38 -13.10 -4.15 -5.01
N PRO A 39 -13.52 -3.95 -6.28
CA PRO A 39 -13.75 -2.61 -6.84
C PRO A 39 -14.70 -1.74 -5.99
N TYR A 40 -15.70 -2.35 -5.35
CA TYR A 40 -16.55 -1.70 -4.36
C TYR A 40 -15.76 -1.06 -3.22
N ASN A 41 -14.85 -1.79 -2.57
CA ASN A 41 -14.07 -1.31 -1.43
C ASN A 41 -13.11 -0.18 -1.85
N VAL A 42 -12.44 -0.35 -2.99
CA VAL A 42 -11.59 0.71 -3.57
C VAL A 42 -12.42 1.94 -3.93
N GLY A 43 -13.61 1.77 -4.53
CA GLY A 43 -14.52 2.87 -4.85
C GLY A 43 -15.00 3.62 -3.61
N ARG A 44 -15.31 2.91 -2.52
CA ARG A 44 -15.65 3.49 -1.21
C ARG A 44 -14.51 4.30 -0.62
N LEU A 45 -13.27 3.82 -0.74
CA LEU A 45 -12.06 4.58 -0.39
C LEU A 45 -11.95 5.87 -1.23
N CYS A 46 -12.09 5.78 -2.55
CA CYS A 46 -12.05 6.96 -3.44
C CYS A 46 -13.10 8.02 -3.06
N GLN A 47 -14.26 7.59 -2.58
CA GLN A 47 -15.37 8.46 -2.13
C GLN A 47 -15.19 9.03 -0.73
N ARG A 48 -14.04 8.82 -0.08
CA ARG A 48 -13.77 9.22 1.31
C ARG A 48 -14.71 8.56 2.34
N ALA A 49 -15.26 7.40 2.01
CA ALA A 49 -16.15 6.61 2.87
C ALA A 49 -15.65 5.15 2.95
N PRO A 50 -14.39 4.93 3.37
CA PRO A 50 -13.75 3.62 3.32
C PRO A 50 -14.51 2.58 4.16
N ARG A 51 -14.43 1.32 3.72
CA ARG A 51 -14.77 0.12 4.51
C ARG A 51 -13.49 -0.69 4.75
N LEU A 52 -13.46 -1.96 4.37
CA LEU A 52 -12.21 -2.72 4.26
C LEU A 52 -11.31 -2.06 3.23
N ARG A 53 -10.03 -1.86 3.59
CA ARG A 53 -9.07 -1.11 2.78
C ARG A 53 -7.95 -2.01 2.28
N PRO A 54 -7.38 -1.73 1.10
CA PRO A 54 -6.18 -2.41 0.60
C PRO A 54 -5.07 -2.50 1.64
N CYS A 55 -4.65 -3.74 1.96
CA CYS A 55 -3.80 -4.02 3.12
C CYS A 55 -2.49 -3.24 3.13
N THR A 56 -1.75 -3.25 2.02
CA THR A 56 -0.44 -2.56 1.94
C THR A 56 -0.59 -1.04 2.05
N PRO A 57 -1.44 -0.37 1.25
CA PRO A 57 -1.71 1.06 1.41
C PRO A 57 -2.15 1.47 2.83
N ARG A 58 -3.11 0.75 3.42
CA ARG A 58 -3.58 1.06 4.77
C ARG A 58 -2.48 0.81 5.80
N GLY A 59 -1.68 -0.24 5.64
CA GLY A 59 -0.52 -0.51 6.49
C GLY A 59 0.52 0.60 6.46
N ILE A 60 0.76 1.22 5.29
CA ILE A 60 1.63 2.40 5.14
C ILE A 60 1.05 3.59 5.90
N VAL A 61 -0.24 3.89 5.74
CA VAL A 61 -0.89 4.97 6.52
C VAL A 61 -0.76 4.70 8.02
N THR A 62 -0.98 3.46 8.47
CA THR A 62 -0.79 3.08 9.87
C THR A 62 0.65 3.34 10.34
N LEU A 63 1.68 3.07 9.53
CA LEU A 63 3.06 3.44 9.90
C LEU A 63 3.20 4.94 10.11
N LEU A 64 2.72 5.76 9.17
CA LEU A 64 2.79 7.22 9.28
C LEU A 64 2.08 7.72 10.54
N GLU A 65 0.87 7.20 10.81
CA GLU A 65 0.08 7.48 12.02
C GLU A 65 0.88 7.12 13.29
N ARG A 66 1.47 5.92 13.36
CA ARG A 66 2.19 5.44 14.56
C ARG A 66 3.49 6.20 14.83
N TYR A 67 4.11 6.77 13.81
CA TYR A 67 5.29 7.64 13.94
C TYR A 67 4.92 9.11 14.15
N ASN A 68 3.63 9.45 14.31
CA ASN A 68 3.12 10.82 14.47
C ASN A 68 3.57 11.76 13.34
N ILE A 69 3.64 11.24 12.11
CA ILE A 69 3.93 12.04 10.92
C ILE A 69 2.64 12.73 10.47
N ASP A 70 2.62 14.07 10.53
CA ASP A 70 1.50 14.85 9.98
C ASP A 70 1.53 14.80 8.45
N THR A 71 0.50 14.18 7.87
CA THR A 71 0.38 14.00 6.42
C THR A 71 -0.32 15.15 5.72
N TYR A 72 -1.01 16.04 6.46
CA TYR A 72 -1.78 17.13 5.87
C TYR A 72 -0.86 18.13 5.17
N GLY A 73 -1.09 18.37 3.89
CA GLY A 73 -0.31 19.32 3.09
C GLY A 73 1.02 18.80 2.55
N LEU A 74 1.46 17.59 2.91
CA LEU A 74 2.68 17.00 2.33
C LEU A 74 2.53 16.79 0.82
N ASN A 75 3.60 17.07 0.06
CA ASN A 75 3.69 16.66 -1.34
C ASN A 75 4.10 15.19 -1.41
N ALA A 76 3.11 14.32 -1.57
CA ALA A 76 3.31 12.88 -1.64
C ALA A 76 3.45 12.41 -3.09
N VAL A 77 4.51 11.66 -3.37
CA VAL A 77 4.79 11.07 -4.69
C VAL A 77 4.79 9.55 -4.56
N VAL A 78 3.93 8.90 -5.33
CA VAL A 78 3.88 7.45 -5.48
C VAL A 78 4.56 7.06 -6.79
N ILE A 79 5.54 6.15 -6.74
CA ILE A 79 6.19 5.58 -7.93
C ILE A 79 5.68 4.15 -8.14
N GLY A 80 4.88 3.99 -9.19
CA GLY A 80 4.15 2.76 -9.47
C GLY A 80 2.65 3.01 -9.43
N ALA A 81 1.94 2.57 -10.46
CA ALA A 81 0.49 2.74 -10.62
C ALA A 81 -0.24 1.39 -10.70
N SER A 82 0.26 0.40 -9.96
CA SER A 82 -0.34 -0.94 -9.89
C SER A 82 -1.70 -0.90 -9.17
N ASN A 83 -2.56 -1.87 -9.47
CA ASN A 83 -3.86 -1.99 -8.81
C ASN A 83 -3.71 -2.42 -7.34
N ILE A 84 -2.64 -3.13 -7.01
CA ILE A 84 -2.42 -3.70 -5.67
C ILE A 84 -1.78 -2.72 -4.67
N VAL A 85 -1.08 -1.69 -5.16
CA VAL A 85 -0.43 -0.70 -4.27
C VAL A 85 -0.65 0.71 -4.79
N GLY A 86 -0.11 1.04 -5.97
CA GLY A 86 0.02 2.44 -6.41
C GLY A 86 -1.29 3.23 -6.48
N ARG A 87 -2.31 2.64 -7.12
CA ARG A 87 -3.64 3.29 -7.25
C ARG A 87 -4.33 3.48 -5.91
N PRO A 88 -4.54 2.43 -5.08
CA PRO A 88 -5.17 2.62 -3.78
C PRO A 88 -4.33 3.47 -2.82
N MET A 89 -3.00 3.39 -2.88
CA MET A 89 -2.11 4.26 -2.11
C MET A 89 -2.38 5.74 -2.41
N SER A 90 -2.59 6.10 -3.68
CA SER A 90 -2.92 7.49 -4.01
C SER A 90 -4.19 7.99 -3.34
N MET A 91 -5.19 7.12 -3.16
CA MET A 91 -6.47 7.48 -2.54
C MET A 91 -6.38 7.53 -1.02
N GLU A 92 -5.62 6.63 -0.40
CA GLU A 92 -5.27 6.72 1.03
C GLU A 92 -4.54 8.04 1.35
N LEU A 93 -3.60 8.47 0.50
CA LEU A 93 -2.87 9.73 0.70
C LEU A 93 -3.76 10.96 0.53
N LEU A 94 -4.65 10.96 -0.45
CA LEU A 94 -5.66 12.03 -0.59
C LEU A 94 -6.61 12.07 0.61
N LEU A 95 -7.00 10.90 1.14
CA LEU A 95 -7.81 10.80 2.35
C LEU A 95 -7.05 11.35 3.57
N ALA A 96 -5.73 11.11 3.63
CA ALA A 96 -4.82 11.61 4.66
C ALA A 96 -4.39 13.08 4.46
N GLY A 97 -4.94 13.79 3.47
CA GLY A 97 -4.72 15.22 3.26
C GLY A 97 -3.46 15.61 2.49
N CYS A 98 -2.76 14.67 1.85
CA CYS A 98 -1.59 14.98 1.03
C CYS A 98 -1.98 15.61 -0.33
N THR A 99 -1.07 16.41 -0.89
CA THR A 99 -1.05 16.65 -2.34
C THR A 99 -0.44 15.42 -3.01
N THR A 100 -1.22 14.68 -3.78
CA THR A 100 -0.80 13.35 -4.27
C THR A 100 -0.48 13.33 -5.75
N THR A 101 0.75 12.94 -6.10
CA THR A 101 1.21 12.68 -7.47
C THR A 101 1.46 11.19 -7.67
N VAL A 102 0.89 10.61 -8.75
CA VAL A 102 1.18 9.24 -9.16
C VAL A 102 2.09 9.24 -10.38
N THR A 103 3.20 8.54 -10.28
CA THR A 103 4.18 8.37 -11.36
C THR A 103 4.30 6.90 -11.77
N HIS A 104 4.85 6.64 -12.95
CA HIS A 104 5.02 5.30 -13.50
C HIS A 104 6.11 5.28 -14.59
N ARG A 105 6.29 4.14 -15.25
CA ARG A 105 7.30 3.92 -16.31
C ARG A 105 7.27 4.88 -17.50
N PHE A 106 6.23 5.70 -17.64
CA PHE A 106 6.08 6.67 -18.73
C PHE A 106 6.15 8.13 -18.25
N THR A 107 6.36 8.35 -16.96
CA THR A 107 6.55 9.68 -16.40
C THR A 107 7.81 10.31 -16.97
N LYS A 108 7.67 11.45 -17.62
CA LYS A 108 8.81 12.25 -18.09
C LYS A 108 9.46 12.93 -16.89
N ASN A 109 10.79 12.95 -16.84
CA ASN A 109 11.55 13.57 -15.76
C ASN A 109 11.14 13.08 -14.36
N LEU A 110 11.11 11.76 -14.16
CA LEU A 110 10.75 11.15 -12.88
C LEU A 110 11.54 11.76 -11.70
N ARG A 111 12.84 11.99 -11.89
CA ARG A 111 13.73 12.60 -10.89
C ARG A 111 13.18 13.91 -10.33
N HIS A 112 12.67 14.81 -11.18
CA HIS A 112 12.09 16.07 -10.72
C HIS A 112 10.93 15.85 -9.75
N HIS A 113 10.08 14.85 -9.98
CA HIS A 113 9.01 14.54 -9.03
C HIS A 113 9.57 14.01 -7.71
N VAL A 114 10.58 13.14 -7.75
CA VAL A 114 11.20 12.55 -6.56
C VAL A 114 11.89 13.62 -5.69
N GLU A 115 12.64 14.53 -6.29
CA GLU A 115 13.35 15.62 -5.60
C GLU A 115 12.42 16.64 -4.95
N ASN A 116 11.13 16.66 -5.31
CA ASN A 116 10.12 17.54 -4.73
C ASN A 116 9.16 16.82 -3.78
N ALA A 117 9.36 15.52 -3.52
CA ALA A 117 8.50 14.73 -2.65
C ALA A 117 8.87 14.95 -1.17
N ASP A 118 7.91 15.40 -0.36
CA ASP A 118 8.03 15.40 1.10
C ASP A 118 7.80 13.98 1.65
N LEU A 119 6.90 13.23 0.99
CA LEU A 119 6.64 11.81 1.23
C LEU A 119 6.80 11.04 -0.07
N LEU A 120 7.73 10.09 -0.11
CA LEU A 120 8.00 9.25 -1.28
C LEU A 120 7.59 7.81 -0.99
N ILE A 121 6.71 7.24 -1.80
CA ILE A 121 6.32 5.82 -1.73
C ILE A 121 6.74 5.13 -3.03
N VAL A 122 7.62 4.13 -2.93
CA VAL A 122 8.19 3.43 -4.08
C VAL A 122 7.67 2.00 -4.13
N ALA A 123 6.98 1.62 -5.20
CA ALA A 123 6.33 0.32 -5.37
C ALA A 123 6.46 -0.17 -6.83
N VAL A 124 7.70 -0.27 -7.32
CA VAL A 124 8.01 -0.66 -8.69
C VAL A 124 8.45 -2.12 -8.82
N GLY A 125 8.93 -2.75 -7.74
CA GLY A 125 9.44 -4.12 -7.75
C GLY A 125 10.70 -4.27 -8.59
N LYS A 126 11.64 -3.34 -8.43
CA LYS A 126 12.94 -3.33 -9.12
C LYS A 126 14.03 -2.89 -8.14
N PRO A 127 15.03 -3.75 -7.85
CA PRO A 127 16.03 -3.46 -6.83
C PRO A 127 16.83 -2.20 -7.17
N GLY A 128 16.93 -1.27 -6.22
CA GLY A 128 17.74 -0.04 -6.36
C GLY A 128 17.33 0.86 -7.53
N PHE A 129 16.06 0.85 -7.93
CA PHE A 129 15.53 1.67 -9.01
C PHE A 129 15.61 3.18 -8.70
N ILE A 130 15.46 3.58 -7.44
CA ILE A 130 15.58 4.98 -7.00
C ILE A 130 16.93 5.20 -6.31
N PRO A 131 17.84 5.96 -6.95
CA PRO A 131 19.09 6.38 -6.33
C PRO A 131 18.85 7.30 -5.13
N GLY A 132 19.69 7.18 -4.09
CA GLY A 132 19.55 7.98 -2.88
C GLY A 132 19.70 9.49 -3.12
N GLU A 133 20.52 9.91 -4.08
CA GLU A 133 20.73 11.32 -4.39
C GLU A 133 19.50 12.02 -4.99
N TRP A 134 18.46 11.27 -5.39
CA TRP A 134 17.19 11.84 -5.85
C TRP A 134 16.29 12.21 -4.67
N ILE A 135 16.53 11.64 -3.49
CA ILE A 135 15.70 11.86 -2.31
C ILE A 135 15.85 13.30 -1.85
N LYS A 136 14.72 14.00 -1.66
CA LYS A 136 14.70 15.32 -1.06
C LYS A 136 15.25 15.26 0.37
N GLU A 137 16.09 16.23 0.76
CA GLU A 137 16.55 16.36 2.14
C GLU A 137 15.37 16.49 3.11
N GLY A 138 15.37 15.67 4.16
CA GLY A 138 14.31 15.61 5.16
C GLY A 138 13.05 14.86 4.71
N ALA A 139 13.02 14.23 3.54
CA ALA A 139 11.85 13.47 3.09
C ALA A 139 11.58 12.23 3.93
N ILE A 140 10.32 11.79 3.92
CA ILE A 140 9.90 10.49 4.43
C ILE A 140 9.91 9.51 3.25
N VAL A 141 10.63 8.39 3.39
CA VAL A 141 10.78 7.38 2.33
C VAL A 141 10.15 6.07 2.77
N VAL A 142 9.15 5.62 2.01
CA VAL A 142 8.46 4.34 2.18
C VAL A 142 8.77 3.45 0.99
N ASP A 143 9.59 2.43 1.23
CA ASP A 143 9.99 1.43 0.25
C ASP A 143 9.12 0.18 0.39
N VAL A 144 8.26 -0.04 -0.62
CA VAL A 144 7.35 -1.18 -0.70
C VAL A 144 8.00 -2.37 -1.41
N GLY A 145 9.14 -2.15 -2.07
CA GLY A 145 9.85 -3.15 -2.84
C GLY A 145 10.29 -4.32 -1.98
N ILE A 146 10.08 -5.54 -2.47
CA ILE A 146 10.63 -6.76 -1.87
C ILE A 146 11.28 -7.55 -3.01
N ASN A 147 12.56 -7.30 -3.22
CA ASN A 147 13.34 -7.89 -4.31
C ASN A 147 14.33 -8.91 -3.74
N ARG A 148 14.20 -10.19 -4.11
CA ARG A 148 15.15 -11.24 -3.72
C ARG A 148 16.26 -11.31 -4.76
N LEU A 149 17.49 -11.03 -4.33
CA LEU A 149 18.68 -11.12 -5.17
C LEU A 149 19.17 -12.57 -5.27
N GLU A 150 20.01 -12.86 -6.25
CA GLU A 150 20.67 -14.17 -6.42
C GLU A 150 21.50 -14.59 -5.19
N SER A 151 22.04 -13.61 -4.45
CA SER A 151 22.75 -13.82 -3.19
C SER A 151 21.85 -14.26 -2.03
N GLY A 152 20.53 -14.31 -2.23
CA GLY A 152 19.53 -14.60 -1.19
C GLY A 152 19.13 -13.39 -0.34
N LYS A 153 19.86 -12.27 -0.45
CA LYS A 153 19.50 -10.99 0.21
C LYS A 153 18.17 -10.46 -0.34
N VAL A 154 17.39 -9.84 0.54
CA VAL A 154 16.16 -9.12 0.19
C VAL A 154 16.44 -7.63 0.28
N VAL A 155 16.15 -6.90 -0.79
CA VAL A 155 16.39 -5.45 -0.90
C VAL A 155 15.16 -4.73 -1.43
N GLY A 156 15.07 -3.44 -1.14
CA GLY A 156 13.99 -2.57 -1.59
C GLY A 156 14.18 -2.04 -3.00
N ASP A 157 13.28 -1.16 -3.42
CA ASP A 157 13.33 -0.43 -4.68
C ASP A 157 14.23 0.82 -4.59
N VAL A 158 14.59 1.26 -3.39
CA VAL A 158 15.44 2.42 -3.10
C VAL A 158 16.84 1.97 -2.69
N VAL A 159 17.88 2.71 -3.10
CA VAL A 159 19.23 2.52 -2.58
C VAL A 159 19.29 3.04 -1.14
N PHE A 160 19.12 2.12 -0.17
CA PHE A 160 18.84 2.45 1.22
C PHE A 160 19.89 3.35 1.89
N GLU A 161 21.18 3.01 1.81
CA GLU A 161 22.23 3.73 2.55
C GLU A 161 22.32 5.20 2.12
N ASP A 162 22.32 5.46 0.81
CA ASP A 162 22.39 6.80 0.25
C ASP A 162 21.11 7.60 0.55
N ALA A 163 19.94 6.94 0.55
CA ALA A 163 18.67 7.56 0.89
C ALA A 163 18.55 7.88 2.39
N ALA A 164 19.03 6.98 3.26
CA ALA A 164 19.00 7.15 4.71
C ALA A 164 19.86 8.32 5.20
N ALA A 165 20.91 8.68 4.44
CA ALA A 165 21.73 9.85 4.73
C ALA A 165 20.98 11.20 4.50
N ARG A 166 19.84 11.18 3.80
CA ARG A 166 19.08 12.38 3.37
C ARG A 166 17.68 12.42 3.94
N ALA A 167 17.04 11.26 4.09
CA ALA A 167 15.68 11.13 4.57
C ALA A 167 15.58 11.42 6.09
N SER A 168 14.47 12.03 6.52
CA SER A 168 14.15 12.14 7.95
C SER A 168 13.63 10.82 8.52
N TYR A 169 12.94 10.04 7.69
CA TYR A 169 12.45 8.70 7.98
C TYR A 169 12.62 7.81 6.74
N ILE A 170 13.02 6.55 6.95
CA ILE A 170 13.10 5.57 5.87
C ILE A 170 12.69 4.19 6.37
N THR A 171 11.86 3.48 5.62
CA THR A 171 11.50 2.09 5.95
C THR A 171 12.61 1.12 5.51
N PRO A 172 13.09 0.22 6.39
CA PRO A 172 14.05 -0.79 6.00
C PRO A 172 13.40 -1.88 5.13
N VAL A 173 14.19 -2.53 4.28
CA VAL A 173 13.80 -3.74 3.56
C VAL A 173 14.84 -4.84 3.79
N PRO A 174 14.46 -5.99 4.38
CA PRO A 174 13.14 -6.33 4.92
C PRO A 174 12.83 -5.61 6.25
N GLY A 175 11.59 -5.75 6.75
CA GLY A 175 11.21 -5.32 8.10
C GLY A 175 10.42 -4.01 8.18
N GLY A 176 10.24 -3.29 7.08
CA GLY A 176 9.41 -2.08 6.99
C GLY A 176 7.95 -2.38 6.62
N VAL A 177 7.60 -2.21 5.34
CA VAL A 177 6.21 -2.29 4.86
C VAL A 177 5.64 -3.71 4.90
N GLY A 178 6.45 -4.74 4.58
CA GLY A 178 5.98 -6.12 4.45
C GLY A 178 5.21 -6.66 5.67
N PRO A 179 5.73 -6.53 6.91
CA PRO A 179 5.00 -6.92 8.13
C PRO A 179 3.65 -6.22 8.30
N MET A 180 3.52 -4.96 7.85
CA MET A 180 2.29 -4.20 7.97
C MET A 180 1.19 -4.69 7.04
N THR A 181 1.53 -5.27 5.89
CA THR A 181 0.54 -5.90 5.00
C THR A 181 -0.19 -7.03 5.70
N VAL A 182 0.54 -7.92 6.38
CA VAL A 182 -0.05 -9.05 7.12
C VAL A 182 -0.82 -8.55 8.35
N ALA A 183 -0.26 -7.60 9.10
CA ALA A 183 -0.95 -7.04 10.26
C ALA A 183 -2.28 -6.37 9.86
N THR A 184 -2.30 -5.65 8.74
CA THR A 184 -3.51 -4.97 8.24
C THR A 184 -4.56 -5.96 7.75
N LEU A 185 -4.16 -7.08 7.15
CA LEU A 185 -5.08 -8.15 6.79
C LEU A 185 -5.81 -8.71 8.03
N ILE A 186 -5.08 -8.95 9.12
CA ILE A 186 -5.68 -9.40 10.37
C ILE A 186 -6.60 -8.33 10.95
N GLN A 187 -6.18 -7.06 10.89
CA GLN A 187 -7.02 -5.92 11.32
C GLN A 187 -8.32 -5.83 10.50
N ASN A 188 -8.26 -5.94 9.18
CA ASN A 188 -9.44 -5.95 8.31
C ASN A 188 -10.36 -7.12 8.61
N THR A 189 -9.79 -8.30 8.91
CA THR A 189 -10.58 -9.49 9.27
C THR A 189 -11.34 -9.29 10.58
N LEU A 190 -10.69 -8.69 11.58
CA LEU A 190 -11.34 -8.31 12.84
C LEU A 190 -12.42 -7.26 12.59
N GLN A 191 -12.12 -6.22 11.82
CA GLN A 191 -13.08 -5.18 11.45
C GLN A 191 -14.32 -5.77 10.77
N ALA A 192 -14.14 -6.71 9.83
CA ALA A 192 -15.24 -7.38 9.16
C ALA A 192 -16.16 -8.14 10.14
N CYS A 193 -15.57 -8.83 11.11
CA CYS A 193 -16.31 -9.53 12.16
C CYS A 193 -17.12 -8.53 13.01
N GLU A 194 -16.43 -7.57 13.63
CA GLU A 194 -17.01 -6.67 14.64
C GLU A 194 -17.99 -5.64 14.05
N GLU A 195 -17.71 -5.12 12.84
CA GLU A 195 -18.52 -4.05 12.26
C GLU A 195 -19.58 -4.53 11.28
N TYR A 196 -19.41 -5.70 10.63
CA TYR A 196 -20.25 -6.09 9.49
C TYR A 196 -21.03 -7.39 9.68
N HIS A 197 -20.59 -8.33 10.52
CA HIS A 197 -21.22 -9.66 10.59
C HIS A 197 -21.75 -10.03 11.98
N ASP A 198 -21.03 -9.73 13.04
CA ASP A 198 -21.39 -10.06 14.43
C ASP A 198 -21.62 -8.80 15.25
N VAL A 199 -22.41 -7.89 14.68
CA VAL A 199 -22.87 -6.69 15.37
C VAL A 199 -23.95 -7.14 16.36
N GLU A 200 -23.58 -7.34 17.63
CA GLU A 200 -24.57 -7.52 18.70
C GLU A 200 -25.56 -6.35 18.62
N ASP A 201 -26.86 -6.67 18.67
CA ASP A 201 -27.99 -5.73 18.49
C ASP A 201 -27.71 -4.36 19.14
N ALA A 202 -27.48 -3.34 18.30
CA ALA A 202 -27.51 -1.93 18.68
C ALA A 202 -28.96 -1.43 18.78
#